data_AF-A0A2U2X7A8-F1
#
_entry.id   AF-A0A2U2X7A8-F1
#
_cell.length_a   1.000
_cell.length_b   1.000
_cell.length_c   1.000
_cell.angle_alpha   90.00
_cell.angle_beta   90.00
_cell.angle_gamma   90.00
#
_symmetry.space_group_name_H-M   'P 1'
#
loop_
_entity.id
_entity.type
_entity.pdbx_description
1 polymer ?
#
loop_
_entity_poly.entity_id
_entity_poly.type
_entity_poly.pdbx_seq_one_letter_code
_entity_poly.pdbx_strand_id
1 'polypeptide(L)'
;MKKPTNKPTLLPKMYCNLFGHDYEVTKRVTYHVKEYTCRHCKKELTTNSNGKLIELTPKFKEINAILERIHTSRNARLKKKTLASSIY
;
A
#
# COMPACT_ATOMS: atom_id res chain seq x y z
N MET A 1 4.50 6.21 37.71
CA MET A 1 4.68 6.63 36.29
C MET A 1 5.70 5.69 35.65
N LYS A 2 5.28 4.73 34.80
CA LYS A 2 6.20 3.79 34.14
C LYS A 2 6.71 4.44 32.85
N LYS A 3 8.01 4.69 32.75
CA LYS A 3 8.67 5.24 31.55
C LYS A 3 8.72 4.14 30.47
N PRO A 4 8.32 4.37 29.21
CA PRO A 4 8.56 3.42 28.14
C PRO A 4 10.05 3.44 27.77
N THR A 5 10.73 2.31 28.00
CA THR A 5 12.10 2.09 27.56
C THR A 5 12.14 1.94 26.04
N ASN A 6 12.58 2.98 25.34
CA ASN A 6 12.95 2.89 23.93
C ASN A 6 14.17 1.96 23.81
N LYS A 7 13.96 0.72 23.35
CA LYS A 7 15.05 -0.20 23.02
C LYS A 7 15.54 0.09 21.59
N PRO A 8 16.86 0.18 21.35
CA PRO A 8 17.41 0.53 20.04
C PRO A 8 17.21 -0.63 19.05
N THR A 9 16.61 -0.31 17.91
CA THR A 9 16.22 -1.22 16.82
C THR A 9 17.41 -1.66 15.97
N LEU A 10 18.37 -2.38 16.55
CA LEU A 10 19.48 -3.00 15.81
C LEU A 10 19.14 -4.40 15.23
N LEU A 11 17.96 -4.94 15.53
CA LEU A 11 17.51 -6.29 15.13
C LEU A 11 16.40 -6.41 14.04
N PRO A 12 15.92 -5.38 13.31
CA PRO A 12 14.80 -5.58 12.38
C PRO A 12 15.13 -6.44 11.14
N LYS A 13 16.37 -6.39 10.63
CA LYS A 13 16.76 -7.14 9.41
C LYS A 13 16.89 -8.64 9.65
N MET A 14 17.46 -9.05 10.78
CA MET A 14 17.65 -10.47 11.12
C MET A 14 16.31 -11.17 11.36
N TYR A 15 15.34 -10.47 11.95
CA TYR A 15 13.98 -10.99 12.13
C TYR A 15 13.34 -11.39 10.79
N CYS A 16 13.41 -10.52 9.77
CA CYS A 16 12.85 -10.83 8.46
C CYS A 16 13.51 -12.04 7.78
N ASN A 17 14.82 -12.24 7.99
CA ASN A 17 15.55 -13.35 7.39
C ASN A 17 15.19 -14.70 8.02
N LEU A 18 14.80 -14.71 9.30
CA LEU A 18 14.45 -15.93 10.05
C LEU A 18 12.95 -16.25 9.99
N PHE A 19 12.09 -15.24 10.10
CA PHE A 19 10.64 -15.41 10.24
C PHE A 19 9.84 -14.99 9.00
N GLY A 20 10.51 -14.43 7.99
CA GLY A 20 9.86 -13.83 6.83
C GLY A 20 9.41 -12.39 7.07
N HIS A 21 8.89 -11.76 6.03
CA HIS A 21 8.49 -10.36 6.06
C HIS A 21 7.05 -10.20 6.57
N ASP A 22 6.87 -9.40 7.64
CA ASP A 22 5.55 -8.92 8.06
C ASP A 22 5.19 -7.65 7.26
N TYR A 23 4.44 -7.82 6.18
CA TYR A 23 3.99 -6.74 5.29
C TYR A 23 2.65 -6.18 5.73
N GLU A 24 2.58 -4.86 5.86
CA GLU A 24 1.31 -4.14 6.05
C GLU A 24 0.97 -3.29 4.82
N VAL A 25 -0.32 -3.13 4.54
CA VAL A 25 -0.79 -2.25 3.45
C VAL A 25 -0.53 -0.80 3.85
N THR A 26 0.35 -0.12 3.13
CA THR A 26 0.65 1.31 3.34
C THR A 26 -0.16 2.22 2.44
N LYS A 27 -0.52 1.75 1.24
CA LYS A 27 -1.36 2.52 0.31
C LYS A 27 -2.31 1.62 -0.48
N ARG A 28 -3.54 2.08 -0.66
CA ARG A 28 -4.54 1.43 -1.53
C ARG A 28 -4.72 2.24 -2.81
N VAL A 29 -3.88 1.96 -3.80
CA VAL A 29 -3.85 2.66 -5.10
C VAL A 29 -5.19 2.49 -5.83
N THR A 30 -5.65 1.24 -5.94
CA THR A 30 -6.98 0.88 -6.40
C THR A 30 -7.55 -0.22 -5.51
N TYR A 31 -8.70 -0.79 -5.89
CA TYR A 31 -9.21 -1.98 -5.20
C TYR A 31 -8.24 -3.18 -5.30
N HIS A 32 -7.58 -3.34 -6.45
CA HIS A 32 -6.69 -4.47 -6.74
C HIS A 32 -5.21 -4.15 -6.50
N VAL A 33 -4.81 -2.89 -6.71
CA VAL A 33 -3.41 -2.46 -6.58
C VAL A 33 -3.18 -1.83 -5.22
N LYS A 34 -2.26 -2.41 -4.45
CA LYS A 34 -1.88 -1.95 -3.12
C LYS A 34 -0.37 -1.90 -2.99
N GLU A 35 0.12 -0.95 -2.20
CA GLU A 35 1.50 -0.86 -1.75
C GLU A 35 1.60 -1.40 -0.32
N TYR A 36 2.72 -2.02 -0.03
CA TYR A 36 3.00 -2.67 1.23
C TYR A 36 4.38 -2.28 1.73
N THR A 37 4.54 -2.20 3.04
CA THR A 37 5.84 -1.99 3.67
C THR A 37 6.03 -3.00 4.78
N CYS A 38 7.21 -3.61 4.84
CA CYS A 38 7.53 -4.50 5.94
C CYS A 38 7.76 -3.69 7.22
N ARG A 39 7.08 -4.05 8.31
CA ARG A 39 7.20 -3.34 9.59
C ARG A 39 8.62 -3.29 10.13
N HIS A 40 9.37 -4.36 9.91
CA HIS A 40 10.71 -4.54 10.46
C HIS A 40 11.79 -3.99 9.52
N CYS A 41 11.95 -4.54 8.31
CA CYS A 41 13.05 -4.16 7.42
C CYS A 41 12.75 -2.98 6.49
N LYS A 42 11.52 -2.46 6.50
CA LYS A 42 11.05 -1.36 5.64
C LYS A 42 11.13 -1.64 4.14
N LYS A 43 11.26 -2.90 3.73
CA LYS A 43 11.15 -3.30 2.32
C LYS A 43 9.76 -2.98 1.80
N GLU A 44 9.68 -2.36 0.63
CA GLU A 44 8.43 -1.92 0.02
C GLU A 44 8.06 -2.80 -1.18
N LEU A 45 6.79 -3.18 -1.27
CA LEU A 45 6.24 -3.98 -2.37
C LEU A 45 4.97 -3.34 -2.93
N THR A 46 4.59 -3.72 -4.15
CA THR A 46 3.31 -3.36 -4.77
C THR A 46 2.70 -4.57 -5.48
N THR A 47 1.39 -4.53 -5.68
CA THR A 47 0.69 -5.53 -6.50
C THR A 47 0.86 -5.20 -7.98
N ASN A 48 1.27 -6.17 -8.80
CA ASN A 48 1.35 -6.03 -10.25
C ASN A 48 0.04 -6.39 -10.96
N SER A 49 -0.01 -6.27 -12.28
CA SER A 49 -1.18 -6.59 -13.11
C SER A 49 -1.64 -8.05 -13.02
N ASN A 50 -0.74 -8.97 -12.67
CA ASN A 50 -1.01 -10.39 -12.50
C ASN A 50 -1.34 -10.76 -11.04
N GLY A 51 -1.54 -9.77 -10.16
CA GLY A 51 -1.85 -9.99 -8.74
C GLY A 51 -0.68 -10.42 -7.86
N LYS A 52 0.55 -10.45 -8.39
CA LYS A 52 1.75 -10.81 -7.62
C LYS A 52 2.34 -9.60 -6.92
N LEU A 53 2.98 -9.82 -5.78
CA LEU A 53 3.77 -8.81 -5.10
C LEU A 53 5.15 -8.68 -5.75
N ILE A 54 5.51 -7.46 -6.11
CA ILE A 54 6.81 -7.09 -6.70
C ILE A 54 7.38 -5.89 -5.95
N GLU A 55 8.68 -5.62 -6.11
CA GLU A 55 9.33 -4.49 -5.46
C GLU A 55 8.72 -3.15 -5.87
N LEU A 56 8.47 -2.27 -4.89
CA LEU A 56 8.00 -0.91 -5.14
C LEU A 56 9.17 -0.01 -5.53
N THR A 57 9.56 -0.09 -6.79
CA THR A 57 10.59 0.79 -7.37
C THR A 57 10.07 2.21 -7.58
N PRO A 58 10.95 3.22 -7.77
CA PRO A 58 10.52 4.59 -8.10
C PRO A 58 9.59 4.65 -9.32
N LYS A 59 9.85 3.82 -10.34
CA LYS A 59 8.98 3.68 -11.52
C LYS A 59 7.59 3.19 -11.13
N PHE A 60 7.48 2.20 -10.25
CA PHE A 60 6.18 1.72 -9.79
C PHE A 60 5.46 2.73 -8.90
N LYS A 61 6.18 3.53 -8.09
CA LYS A 61 5.58 4.63 -7.31
C LYS A 61 4.92 5.66 -8.22
N GLU A 62 5.59 6.04 -9.31
CA GLU A 62 5.04 6.97 -10.30
C GLU A 62 3.80 6.41 -11.00
N ILE A 63 3.89 5.17 -11.50
CA ILE A 63 2.75 4.47 -12.13
C ILE A 63 1.56 4.41 -11.17
N ASN A 64 1.80 4.02 -9.91
CA ASN A 64 0.76 3.91 -8.90
C ASN A 64 0.12 5.27 -8.59
N ALA A 65 0.89 6.35 -8.50
CA ALA A 65 0.34 7.69 -8.28
C ALA A 65 -0.60 8.12 -9.43
N ILE A 66 -0.23 7.83 -10.68
CA ILE A 66 -1.07 8.11 -11.86
C ILE A 66 -2.32 7.24 -11.84
N LEU A 67 -2.18 5.94 -11.57
CA LEU A 67 -3.30 5.00 -11.47
C LEU A 67 -4.32 5.41 -10.40
N GLU A 68 -3.84 5.82 -9.23
CA GLU A 68 -4.69 6.31 -8.14
C GLU A 68 -5.51 7.54 -8.57
N ARG A 69 -4.88 8.52 -9.22
CA ARG A 69 -5.56 9.71 -9.74
C ARG A 69 -6.65 9.35 -10.75
N ILE A 70 -6.37 8.43 -11.68
CA ILE A 70 -7.34 8.01 -12.69
C ILE A 70 -8.50 7.26 -12.03
N HIS A 71 -8.19 6.32 -11.14
CA HIS A 71 -9.18 5.50 -10.45
C HIS A 71 -10.12 6.34 -9.56
N THR A 72 -9.56 7.25 -8.76
CA THR A 72 -10.34 8.18 -7.92
C THR A 72 -11.25 9.08 -8.76
N SER A 73 -10.73 9.64 -9.85
CA SER A 73 -11.50 10.47 -10.79
C SER A 73 -12.66 9.70 -11.40
N ARG A 74 -12.43 8.45 -11.83
CA ARG A 74 -13.46 7.57 -12.39
C ARG A 74 -14.53 7.25 -11.35
N ASN A 75 -14.13 6.89 -10.14
CA ASN A 75 -15.07 6.54 -9.06
C ASN A 75 -15.94 7.73 -8.64
N ALA A 76 -15.38 8.94 -8.59
CA ALA A 76 -16.15 10.15 -8.32
C ALA A 76 -17.23 10.38 -9.40
N ARG A 77 -16.89 10.18 -10.67
CA ARG A 77 -17.86 10.29 -11.78
C ARG A 77 -18.96 9.22 -11.70
N LEU A 78 -18.59 7.98 -11.38
CA LEU A 78 -19.55 6.88 -11.23
C LEU A 78 -20.54 7.14 -10.08
N LYS A 79 -20.04 7.58 -8.91
CA LYS A 79 -20.90 7.96 -7.77
C LYS A 79 -21.91 9.05 -8.13
N LYS A 80 -21.49 10.07 -8.87
CA LYS A 80 -22.39 11.13 -9.36
C LYS A 80 -23.48 10.58 -10.28
N LYS A 81 -23.13 9.67 -11.20
CA LYS A 81 -24.10 9.02 -12.10
C LYS A 81 -25.11 8.16 -11.32
N THR A 82 -24.63 7.34 -10.38
CA THR A 82 -25.50 6.50 -9.55
C THR A 82 -26.48 7.32 -8.72
N LEU A 83 -26.02 8.45 -8.15
CA LEU A 83 -26.90 9.36 -7.42
C LEU A 83 -27.98 9.96 -8.34
N ALA A 84 -27.59 10.45 -9.52
CA ALA A 84 -28.53 11.01 -10.49
C ALA A 84 -29.57 9.97 -10.93
N SER A 85 -29.20 8.71 -11.15
CA SER A 85 -30.14 7.65 -11.51
C SER A 85 -31.05 7.19 -10.38
N SER A 86 -30.72 7.47 -9.11
CA SER A 86 -31.57 7.11 -7.96
C SER A 86 -32.60 8.17 -7.60
N ILE A 87 -32.49 9.38 -8.19
CA ILE A 87 -33.41 10.49 -7.96
C ILE A 87 -34.62 10.42 -8.92
N TYR A 88 -34.48 9.70 -10.04
CA TYR A 88 -35.55 9.39 -10.99
C TYR A 88 -36.07 7.97 -10.74
#